data_AF-A0A6L7LIH0-F1
#
_entry.id   AF-A0A6L7LIH0-F1
#
_cell.length_a   1.000
_cell.length_b   1.000
_cell.length_c   1.000
_cell.angle_alpha   90.00
_cell.angle_beta   90.00
_cell.angle_gamma   90.00
#
_symmetry.space_group_name_H-M   'P 1'
#
loop_
_entity.id
_entity.type
_entity.pdbx_description
1 polymer ?
#
loop_
_entity_poly.entity_id
_entity_poly.type
_entity_poly.pdbx_seq_one_letter_code
_entity_poly.pdbx_strand_id
1 'polypeptide(L)'
;MLTELQSRAARIMAANRSEKGYFAGGAVLNENTERLSDDLDVFQDTEDVIEDICRQDIQLLENDGLDVFVDIDVRGCIDARVRTHRKELGMREGTGP
;
A
#
# COMPACT_ATOMS: atom_id res chain seq x y z
N MET A 1 15.56 -5.34 -2.40
CA MET A 1 15.46 -4.03 -1.74
C MET A 1 14.07 -3.44 -1.94
N LEU A 2 13.48 -2.76 -0.94
CA LEU A 2 12.23 -2.00 -1.08
C LEU A 2 12.53 -0.50 -1.17
N THR A 3 11.71 0.24 -1.92
CA THR A 3 11.73 1.71 -1.86
C THR A 3 11.22 2.22 -0.51
N GLU A 4 11.41 3.51 -0.23
CA GLU A 4 10.83 4.17 0.95
C GLU A 4 9.30 4.07 0.97
N LEU A 5 8.64 4.27 -0.18
CA LEU A 5 7.18 4.16 -0.28
C LEU A 5 6.70 2.73 -0.03
N GLN A 6 7.34 1.74 -0.65
CA GLN A 6 7.02 0.32 -0.42
C GLN A 6 7.25 -0.06 1.05
N SER A 7 8.36 0.38 1.66
CA SER A 7 8.66 0.10 3.05
C SER A 7 7.63 0.72 4.00
N ARG A 8 7.19 1.95 3.71
CA ARG A 8 6.14 2.64 4.48
C ARG A 8 4.79 1.93 4.33
N ALA A 9 4.35 1.65 3.11
CA ALA A 9 3.10 0.94 2.85
C ALA A 9 3.08 -0.44 3.53
N ALA A 10 4.17 -1.20 3.42
CA ALA A 10 4.29 -2.51 4.05
C ALA A 10 4.17 -2.44 5.58
N ARG A 11 4.79 -1.43 6.23
CA ARG A 11 4.68 -1.22 7.69
C ARG A 11 3.27 -0.86 8.14
N ILE A 12 2.54 -0.09 7.35
CA ILE A 12 1.14 0.28 7.65
C ILE A 12 0.24 -0.95 7.54
N MET A 13 0.31 -1.65 6.41
CA MET A 13 -0.51 -2.85 6.14
C MET A 13 -0.12 -4.06 7.03
N ALA A 14 1.07 -4.02 7.66
CA ALA A 14 1.50 -5.02 8.63
C ALA A 14 0.50 -5.20 9.78
N ALA A 15 -0.28 -4.17 10.12
CA ALA A 15 -1.32 -4.22 11.16
C ALA A 15 -2.43 -5.26 10.85
N ASN A 16 -2.66 -5.57 9.58
CA ASN A 16 -3.67 -6.55 9.14
C ASN A 16 -3.06 -7.89 8.70
N ARG A 17 -1.74 -8.07 8.87
CA ARG A 17 -1.08 -9.33 8.53
C ARG A 17 -1.21 -10.34 9.67
N SER A 18 -1.26 -11.62 9.31
CA SER A 18 -1.31 -12.76 10.22
C SER A 18 -0.69 -14.00 9.57
N GLU A 19 -0.68 -15.14 10.27
CA GLU A 19 -0.27 -16.42 9.68
C GLU A 19 -1.07 -16.81 8.43
N LYS A 20 -2.30 -16.27 8.29
CA LYS A 20 -3.21 -16.54 7.16
C LYS A 20 -3.24 -15.44 6.11
N GLY A 21 -2.55 -14.32 6.38
CA GLY A 21 -2.59 -13.13 5.54
C GLY A 21 -1.23 -12.45 5.53
N TYR A 22 -0.44 -12.63 4.47
CA TYR A 22 0.99 -12.31 4.48
C TYR A 22 1.45 -11.66 3.19
N PHE A 23 2.59 -10.95 3.27
CA PHE A 23 3.30 -10.47 2.09
C PHE A 23 3.87 -11.64 1.31
N ALA A 24 3.78 -11.58 -0.01
CA ALA A 24 4.20 -12.63 -0.91
C ALA A 24 4.93 -12.08 -2.13
N GLY A 25 5.09 -12.93 -3.14
CA GLY A 25 5.56 -12.55 -4.47
C GLY A 25 6.97 -11.98 -4.53
N GLY A 26 7.19 -11.14 -5.53
CA GLY A 26 8.54 -10.73 -5.93
C GLY A 26 9.28 -9.90 -4.88
N ALA A 27 8.54 -9.10 -4.11
CA ALA A 27 9.12 -8.18 -3.13
C ALA A 27 9.77 -8.91 -1.94
N VAL A 28 9.16 -10.00 -1.45
CA VAL A 28 9.65 -10.78 -0.30
C VAL A 28 10.93 -11.55 -0.64
N LEU A 29 11.10 -11.97 -1.90
CA LEU A 29 12.30 -12.68 -2.36
C LEU A 29 13.53 -11.78 -2.51
N ASN A 30 13.37 -10.46 -2.35
CA ASN A 30 14.46 -9.51 -2.60
C ASN A 30 15.40 -9.29 -1.40
N GLU A 31 15.41 -10.21 -0.42
CA GLU A 31 16.34 -10.22 0.70
C GLU A 31 17.74 -10.57 0.17
N ASN A 32 18.67 -9.61 0.16
CA ASN A 32 20.05 -9.74 -0.34
C ASN A 32 20.25 -9.77 -1.86
N THR A 33 19.34 -9.17 -2.62
CA THR A 33 19.54 -8.92 -4.07
C THR A 33 19.28 -7.45 -4.43
N GLU A 34 19.95 -6.99 -5.49
CA GLU A 34 19.76 -5.68 -6.11
C GLU A 34 18.44 -5.58 -6.90
N ARG A 35 17.70 -6.69 -7.02
CA ARG A 35 16.39 -6.68 -7.68
C ARG A 35 15.40 -5.80 -6.90
N LEU A 36 14.69 -4.98 -7.67
CA LEU A 36 13.52 -4.22 -7.25
C LEU A 36 12.26 -4.90 -7.79
N SER A 37 11.23 -5.04 -6.96
CA SER A 37 9.88 -5.40 -7.43
C SER A 37 9.10 -4.12 -7.69
N ASP A 38 8.23 -4.13 -8.69
CA ASP A 38 7.38 -2.99 -9.02
C ASP A 38 6.24 -2.80 -7.99
N ASP A 39 5.88 -3.88 -7.29
CA ASP A 39 4.68 -4.06 -6.49
C ASP A 39 4.94 -4.73 -5.13
N LEU A 40 3.88 -4.81 -4.32
CA LEU A 40 3.80 -5.61 -3.10
C LEU A 40 2.60 -6.56 -3.23
N ASP A 41 2.85 -7.86 -3.18
CA ASP A 41 1.79 -8.86 -3.19
C ASP A 41 1.35 -9.19 -1.76
N VAL A 42 0.04 -9.31 -1.56
CA VAL A 42 -0.56 -9.72 -0.28
C VAL A 42 -1.53 -10.87 -0.53
N PHE A 43 -1.30 -12.01 0.11
CA PHE A 43 -2.12 -13.20 -0.06
C PHE A 43 -2.97 -13.42 1.19
N GLN A 44 -4.13 -14.04 1.01
CA GLN A 44 -4.99 -14.54 2.08
C GLN A 44 -5.30 -16.01 1.81
N ASP A 45 -5.30 -16.82 2.87
CA ASP A 45 -5.62 -18.25 2.76
C ASP A 45 -7.10 -18.50 2.46
N THR A 46 -7.96 -17.50 2.66
CA THR A 46 -9.41 -17.61 2.43
C THR A 46 -9.90 -16.44 1.59
N GLU A 47 -10.56 -16.74 0.49
CA GLU A 47 -11.06 -15.75 -0.47
C GLU A 47 -12.09 -14.80 0.15
N ASP A 48 -12.97 -15.34 1.01
CA ASP A 48 -14.10 -14.61 1.60
C ASP A 48 -13.68 -13.41 2.47
N VAL A 49 -12.42 -13.35 2.92
CA VAL A 49 -11.92 -12.24 3.76
C VAL A 49 -11.07 -11.24 2.99
N ILE A 50 -10.79 -11.49 1.70
CA ILE A 50 -9.90 -10.63 0.89
C ILE A 50 -10.45 -9.22 0.81
N GLU A 51 -11.74 -9.08 0.51
CA GLU A 51 -12.38 -7.76 0.35
C GLU A 51 -12.31 -6.96 1.66
N ASP A 52 -12.72 -7.56 2.78
CA ASP A 52 -12.75 -6.89 4.08
C ASP A 52 -11.36 -6.45 4.54
N ILE A 53 -10.35 -7.32 4.40
CA ILE A 53 -8.98 -6.98 4.78
C ILE A 53 -8.40 -5.91 3.85
N CYS A 54 -8.64 -6.00 2.55
CA CYS A 54 -8.14 -4.99 1.60
C CYS A 54 -8.76 -3.62 1.90
N ARG A 55 -10.06 -3.54 2.18
CA ARG A 55 -10.71 -2.29 2.61
C ARG A 55 -10.08 -1.72 3.88
N GLN A 56 -9.71 -2.58 4.84
CA GLN A 56 -8.98 -2.15 6.05
C GLN A 56 -7.57 -1.63 5.73
N ASP A 57 -6.84 -2.29 4.83
CA ASP A 57 -5.51 -1.83 4.38
C ASP A 57 -5.61 -0.46 3.70
N ILE A 58 -6.56 -0.28 2.78
CA ILE A 58 -6.82 1.00 2.09
C ILE A 58 -7.08 2.10 3.12
N GLN A 59 -7.98 1.84 4.08
CA GLN A 59 -8.32 2.83 5.11
C GLN A 59 -7.09 3.21 5.96
N LEU A 60 -6.23 2.26 6.31
CA LEU A 60 -5.00 2.55 7.06
C LEU A 60 -4.00 3.36 6.24
N LEU A 61 -3.83 3.05 4.95
CA LEU A 61 -2.95 3.80 4.04
C LEU A 61 -3.43 5.25 3.87
N GLU A 62 -4.73 5.44 3.66
CA GLU A 62 -5.35 6.77 3.54
C GLU A 62 -5.23 7.58 4.82
N ASN A 63 -5.45 6.95 5.98
CA ASN A 63 -5.28 7.60 7.29
C ASN A 63 -3.82 8.02 7.55
N ASP A 64 -2.84 7.33 6.97
CA ASP A 64 -1.43 7.70 7.03
C ASP A 64 -1.07 8.77 5.96
N GLY A 65 -2.03 9.28 5.19
CA GLY A 65 -1.80 10.32 4.18
C GLY A 65 -1.15 9.79 2.90
N LEU A 66 -1.48 8.56 2.50
CA LEU A 66 -1.20 8.03 1.18
C LEU A 66 -2.49 8.05 0.34
N ASP A 67 -2.36 8.33 -0.95
CA ASP A 67 -3.47 8.21 -1.89
C ASP A 67 -3.51 6.76 -2.40
N VAL A 68 -4.69 6.15 -2.42
CA VAL A 68 -4.90 4.80 -2.94
C VAL A 68 -5.88 4.82 -4.11
N PHE A 69 -5.54 4.15 -5.19
CA PHE A 69 -6.35 4.06 -6.41
C PHE A 69 -6.59 2.59 -6.73
N VAL A 70 -7.82 2.13 -6.56
CA VAL A 70 -8.22 0.75 -6.93
C VAL A 70 -8.38 0.68 -8.44
N ASP A 71 -7.58 -0.16 -9.08
CA ASP A 71 -7.59 -0.37 -10.54
C ASP A 71 -8.41 -1.63 -10.90
N ILE A 72 -8.39 -2.65 -10.05
CA ILE A 72 -9.16 -3.89 -10.20
C ILE A 72 -9.85 -4.22 -8.89
N ASP A 73 -11.15 -4.49 -8.95
CA ASP A 73 -11.94 -5.01 -7.83
C ASP A 73 -12.80 -6.17 -8.37
N VAL A 74 -12.29 -7.38 -8.20
CA VAL A 74 -13.00 -8.62 -8.58
C VAL A 74 -12.95 -9.60 -7.42
N ARG A 75 -13.89 -10.55 -7.43
CA ARG A 75 -13.95 -11.57 -6.38
C ARG A 75 -12.59 -12.30 -6.26
N GLY A 76 -12.01 -12.24 -5.06
CA GLY A 76 -10.73 -12.87 -4.75
C GLY A 76 -9.48 -12.12 -5.18
N CYS A 77 -9.59 -10.93 -5.81
CA CYS A 77 -8.43 -10.14 -6.22
C CYS A 77 -8.76 -8.65 -6.29
N ILE A 78 -7.97 -7.85 -5.56
CA ILE A 78 -8.00 -6.39 -5.62
C ILE A 78 -6.59 -5.92 -5.97
N ASP A 79 -6.48 -5.07 -6.99
CA ASP A 79 -5.25 -4.40 -7.40
C ASP A 79 -5.41 -2.90 -7.17
N ALA A 80 -4.42 -2.29 -6.52
CA ALA A 80 -4.44 -0.88 -6.19
C ALA A 80 -3.04 -0.25 -6.25
N ARG A 81 -2.98 0.97 -6.77
CA ARG A 81 -1.79 1.80 -6.76
C ARG A 81 -1.78 2.75 -5.58
N VAL A 82 -0.64 2.83 -4.91
CA VAL A 82 -0.42 3.74 -3.77
C VAL A 82 0.52 4.88 -4.18
N ARG A 83 0.22 6.10 -3.75
CA ARG A 83 1.07 7.28 -3.98
C ARG A 83 1.23 8.08 -2.69
N THR A 84 2.37 8.75 -2.53
CA THR A 84 2.48 9.80 -1.50
C THR A 84 1.58 10.98 -1.85
N HIS A 85 0.78 11.41 -0.90
CA HIS A 85 -0.03 12.62 -1.04
C HIS A 85 0.87 13.81 -1.37
N ARG A 86 0.57 14.52 -2.48
CA ARG A 86 1.25 15.80 -2.74
C ARG A 86 0.68 16.82 -1.77
N LYS A 87 1.51 17.34 -0.88
CA LYS A 87 1.19 18.65 -0.27
C LYS A 87 1.10 19.65 -1.41
N GLU A 88 -0.07 20.22 -1.65
CA GLU A 88 -0.16 21.44 -2.44
C GLU A 88 0.80 22.46 -1.82
N LEU A 89 1.76 22.93 -2.62
CA LEU A 89 2.59 24.06 -2.25
C LEU A 89 1.65 25.27 -2.15
N GLY A 90 1.18 25.55 -0.93
CA GLY A 90 0.31 26.68 -0.66
C GLY A 90 0.90 27.94 -1.27
N MET A 91 0.15 28.54 -2.21
CA MET A 91 0.36 29.91 -2.64
C MET A 91 0.44 30.78 -1.39
N ARG A 92 1.58 31.48 -1.22
CA ARG A 92 1.64 32.58 -0.27
C ARG A 92 0.73 33.68 -0.80
N GLU A 93 -0.42 33.87 -0.18
CA GLU A 93 -1.10 35.15 -0.25
C GLU A 93 -0.24 36.18 0.48
N GLY A 94 0.56 36.91 -0.28
CA GLY A 94 1.15 38.16 0.19
C GLY A 94 0.06 39.22 0.25
N THR A 95 -0.33 39.61 1.46
CA THR A 95 -1.05 40.86 1.70
C THR A 95 -0.20 41.78 2.59
N GLY A 96 -0.08 43.04 2.15
CA GLY A 96 0.41 44.18 2.93
C GLY A 96 1.88 44.56 2.66
N PRO A 97 2.21 45.85 2.49
CA PRO A 97 1.53 47.00 3.11
C PRO A 97 0.37 47.61 2.31
#